data_AF-A0A087SQ95-F1
#
_entry.id   AF-A0A087SQ95-F1
#
_cell.length_a   1.000
_cell.length_b   1.000
_cell.length_c   1.000
_cell.angle_alpha   90.00
_cell.angle_beta   90.00
_cell.angle_gamma   90.00
#
_symmetry.space_group_name_H-M   'P 1'
#
loop_
_entity.id
_entity.type
_entity.pdbx_description
1 polymer ?
#
loop_
_entity_poly.entity_id
_entity_poly.type
_entity_poly.pdbx_seq_one_letter_code
_entity_poly.pdbx_strand_id
1 'polypeptide(L)'
;MWFHIPTTSPQATMMALAKKMLRRRVKDDIVEAAYNRYAFHDTGLPKWFEEDEKKFMRPAPQVTPAEYKEAREALRSVDARPMRKVAEAKARKAKRLGERLSQARQKAEAIAKSEDGSAGAKVKEIEKLYKVARGRGRGKKKPSRSDQYKKKGPPLDARMRKDKRGTDRAAARRGEKKPSRGGSRGGKRR
;
A
#
# COMPACT_ATOMS: atom_id res chain seq x y z
N MET A 1 20.26 -5.26 17.83
CA MET A 1 19.17 -4.30 17.51
C MET A 1 19.78 -3.15 16.72
N TRP A 2 19.58 -3.12 15.40
CA TRP A 2 20.03 -2.00 14.58
C TRP A 2 19.01 -0.87 14.73
N PHE A 3 19.32 0.12 15.56
CA PHE A 3 18.53 1.35 15.66
C PHE A 3 18.63 2.10 14.34
N HIS A 4 17.67 1.86 13.44
CA HIS A 4 17.37 2.80 12.36
C HIS A 4 16.97 4.11 13.03
N ILE A 5 17.89 5.08 13.07
CA ILE A 5 17.55 6.46 13.38
C ILE A 5 16.53 6.85 12.32
N PRO A 6 15.26 7.18 12.67
CA PRO A 6 14.33 7.66 11.68
C PRO A 6 14.94 8.93 11.10
N THR A 7 15.41 8.88 9.85
CA THR A 7 15.91 10.06 9.15
C THR A 7 14.77 11.06 9.10
N THR A 8 14.77 12.01 10.02
CA THR A 8 13.85 13.13 10.01
C THR A 8 14.12 13.87 8.72
N SER A 9 13.09 14.10 7.91
CA SER A 9 13.26 14.80 6.64
C SER A 9 13.70 16.23 6.99
N PRO A 10 14.91 16.67 6.57
CA PRO A 10 15.39 18.02 6.87
C PRO A 10 14.45 19.09 6.27
N GLN A 11 13.81 18.77 5.15
CA GLN A 11 12.83 19.64 4.51
C GLN A 11 11.56 19.81 5.35
N ALA A 12 11.09 18.74 6.01
CA ALA A 12 9.91 18.82 6.87
C ALA A 12 10.19 19.62 8.14
N THR A 13 11.39 19.45 8.74
CA THR A 13 11.80 20.28 9.89
C THR A 13 11.96 21.73 9.52
N MET A 14 12.57 22.04 8.37
CA MET A 14 12.72 23.42 7.88
C MET A 14 11.37 24.07 7.60
N MET A 15 10.44 23.36 6.95
CA MET A 15 9.10 23.87 6.65
C MET A 15 8.30 24.16 7.93
N ALA A 16 8.36 23.26 8.92
CA ALA A 16 7.71 23.47 10.21
C ALA A 16 8.33 24.65 10.98
N LEU A 17 9.66 24.77 10.98
CA LEU A 17 10.36 25.89 11.63
C LEU A 17 10.04 27.23 10.94
N ALA A 18 10.06 27.26 9.61
CA ALA A 18 9.69 28.44 8.83
C ALA A 18 8.26 28.91 9.13
N LYS A 19 7.30 27.97 9.25
CA LYS A 19 5.92 28.27 9.66
C LYS A 19 5.87 28.92 11.04
N LYS A 20 6.72 28.51 12.00
CA LYS A 20 6.79 29.10 13.34
C LYS A 20 7.40 30.51 13.31
N MET A 21 8.41 30.73 12.47
CA MET A 21 9.09 32.03 12.32
C MET A 21 8.21 33.13 11.72
N LEU A 22 7.06 32.80 11.11
CA LEU A 22 6.08 33.79 10.65
C LEU A 22 5.52 34.66 11.79
N ARG A 23 5.51 34.15 13.02
CA ARG A 23 5.03 34.90 14.19
C ARG A 23 6.21 35.60 14.86
N ARG A 24 6.15 36.95 14.96
CA ARG A 24 7.24 37.78 15.50
C ARG A 24 7.75 37.32 16.86
N ARG A 25 6.87 37.18 17.86
CA ARG A 25 7.26 36.75 19.22
C ARG A 25 7.96 35.39 19.22
N VAL A 26 7.35 34.40 18.56
CA VAL A 26 7.91 33.04 18.46
C VAL A 26 9.26 33.03 17.75
N LYS A 27 9.44 33.87 16.73
CA LYS A 27 10.72 34.04 16.05
C LYS A 27 11.79 34.58 16.99
N ASP A 28 11.46 35.62 17.76
CA ASP A 28 12.40 36.22 18.73
C ASP A 28 12.78 35.19 19.82
N ASP A 29 11.82 34.42 20.34
CA ASP A 29 12.06 33.32 21.29
C ASP A 29 13.00 32.23 20.70
N ILE A 30 12.83 31.89 19.42
CA ILE A 30 13.69 30.92 18.73
C ILE A 30 15.12 31.44 18.57
N VAL A 31 15.28 32.74 18.28
CA VAL A 31 16.60 33.39 18.16
C VAL A 31 17.30 33.42 19.51
N GLU A 32 16.59 33.74 20.58
CA GLU A 32 17.13 33.69 21.95
C GLU A 32 17.53 32.26 22.34
N ALA A 33 16.68 31.27 22.05
CA ALA A 33 16.98 29.85 22.29
C ALA A 33 18.14 29.29 21.45
N ALA A 34 18.51 29.97 20.35
CA ALA A 34 19.68 29.61 19.55
C ALA A 34 20.99 29.90 20.31
N TYR A 35 20.98 30.83 21.27
CA TYR A 35 22.10 31.06 22.16
C TYR A 35 22.08 30.04 23.31
N ASN A 36 22.78 28.92 23.11
CA ASN A 36 22.83 27.81 24.06
C ASN A 36 24.24 27.21 24.15
N ARG A 37 24.42 26.19 25.01
CA ARG A 37 25.69 25.47 25.18
C ARG A 37 26.28 24.97 23.85
N TYR A 38 25.44 24.70 22.87
CA TYR A 38 25.78 24.18 21.54
C TYR A 38 25.85 25.29 20.48
N ALA A 39 25.99 26.57 20.85
CA ALA A 39 26.06 27.67 19.88
C ALA A 39 27.48 27.89 19.31
N PHE A 40 28.51 27.53 20.08
CA PHE A 40 29.91 27.76 19.73
C PHE A 40 30.59 26.42 19.41
N HIS A 41 30.75 26.13 18.11
CA HIS A 41 31.42 24.94 17.63
C HIS A 41 32.70 25.31 16.87
N ASP A 42 33.76 24.54 17.11
CA ASP A 42 35.01 24.66 16.37
C ASP A 42 34.83 24.18 14.92
N THR A 43 35.62 24.72 13.99
CA THR A 43 35.58 24.33 12.57
C THR A 43 36.88 23.63 12.16
N GLY A 44 36.81 22.68 11.21
CA GLY A 44 37.99 21.97 10.70
C GLY A 44 38.40 20.73 11.47
N LEU A 45 37.48 20.07 12.19
CA LEU A 45 37.77 18.85 12.93
C LEU A 45 37.75 17.60 12.02
N PRO A 46 38.42 16.52 12.43
CA PRO A 46 38.30 15.24 11.74
C PRO A 46 36.85 14.74 11.69
N LYS A 47 36.44 14.17 10.55
CA LYS A 47 35.06 13.67 10.33
C LYS A 47 34.59 12.69 11.40
N TRP A 48 35.48 11.84 11.91
CA TRP A 48 35.15 10.86 12.95
C TRP A 48 34.73 11.54 14.26
N PHE A 49 35.31 12.69 14.58
CA PHE A 49 34.97 13.48 15.76
C PHE A 49 33.65 14.22 15.54
N GLU A 50 33.44 14.85 14.38
CA GLU A 50 32.17 15.53 14.07
C GLU A 50 30.97 14.58 14.08
N GLU A 51 31.14 13.37 13.55
CA GLU A 51 30.08 12.35 13.54
C GLU A 51 29.74 11.87 14.94
N ASP A 52 30.72 11.81 15.83
CA ASP A 52 30.53 11.42 17.23
C ASP A 52 29.89 12.57 18.02
N GLU A 53 30.38 13.79 17.85
CA GLU A 53 29.82 14.99 18.45
C GLU A 53 28.34 15.18 18.08
N LYS A 54 27.95 14.99 16.81
CA LYS A 54 26.54 15.05 16.35
C LYS A 54 25.61 14.04 17.04
N LYS A 55 26.14 12.94 17.59
CA LYS A 55 25.32 11.95 18.32
C LYS A 55 25.01 12.43 19.74
N PHE A 56 25.98 13.04 20.41
CA PHE A 56 25.89 13.41 21.82
C PHE A 56 25.48 14.87 22.04
N MET A 57 25.83 15.78 21.13
CA MET A 57 25.46 17.19 21.17
C MET A 57 24.16 17.42 20.40
N ARG A 58 23.02 17.17 21.07
CA ARG A 58 21.68 17.36 20.49
C ARG A 58 20.88 18.40 21.27
N PRO A 59 20.71 19.63 20.76
CA PRO A 59 19.79 20.59 21.36
C PRO A 59 18.35 20.07 21.28
N ALA A 60 17.53 20.51 22.24
CA ALA A 60 16.10 20.20 22.22
C ALA A 60 15.48 20.77 20.92
N PRO A 61 14.68 19.97 20.18
CA PRO A 61 14.10 20.43 18.93
C PRO A 61 13.07 21.54 19.19
N GLN A 62 13.22 22.66 18.47
CA GLN A 62 12.29 23.80 18.55
C GLN A 62 10.93 23.53 17.88
N VAL A 63 10.81 22.41 17.17
CA VAL A 63 9.61 21.97 16.45
C VAL A 63 8.96 20.81 17.20
N THR A 64 7.64 20.88 17.41
CA THR A 64 6.90 19.79 18.06
C THR A 64 6.70 18.61 17.11
N PRO A 65 6.51 17.38 17.62
CA PRO A 65 6.25 16.22 16.78
C PRO A 65 4.97 16.33 15.94
N ALA A 66 3.98 17.11 16.39
CA ALA A 66 2.73 17.35 15.67
C ALA A 66 2.97 18.24 14.44
N GLU A 67 3.63 19.39 14.64
CA GLU A 67 3.98 20.32 13.54
C GLU A 67 4.88 19.65 12.49
N TYR A 68 5.80 18.80 12.93
CA TYR A 68 6.63 18.01 12.00
C TYR A 68 5.80 17.04 11.16
N LYS A 69 4.80 16.38 11.75
CA LYS A 69 3.89 15.48 11.02
C LYS A 69 3.08 16.26 9.99
N GLU A 70 2.52 17.41 10.37
CA GLU A 70 1.79 18.28 9.43
C GLU A 70 2.66 18.69 8.24
N ALA A 71 3.89 19.16 8.50
CA ALA A 71 4.81 19.56 7.44
C ALA A 71 5.20 18.37 6.54
N ARG A 72 5.40 17.19 7.13
CA ARG A 72 5.68 15.96 6.39
C ARG A 72 4.50 15.54 5.51
N GLU A 73 3.27 15.68 5.99
CA GLU A 73 2.06 15.38 5.22
C GLU A 73 1.88 16.38 4.08
N ALA A 74 2.16 17.66 4.30
CA ALA A 74 2.15 18.68 3.26
C ALA A 74 3.16 18.36 2.14
N LEU A 75 4.42 18.06 2.47
CA LEU A 75 5.43 17.64 1.50
C LEU A 75 5.02 16.35 0.78
N ARG A 76 4.49 15.38 1.53
CA ARG A 76 3.98 14.12 0.94
C ARG A 76 2.83 14.38 -0.03
N SER A 77 1.99 15.39 0.19
CA SER A 77 0.89 15.70 -0.73
C SER A 77 1.39 16.17 -2.10
N VAL A 78 2.49 16.94 -2.11
CA VAL A 78 3.19 17.40 -3.31
C VAL A 78 3.87 16.21 -4.01
N ASP A 79 4.55 15.36 -3.23
CA ASP A 79 5.30 14.22 -3.77
C ASP A 79 4.45 12.99 -4.10
N ALA A 80 3.21 12.87 -3.59
CA ALA A 80 2.41 11.65 -3.68
C ALA A 80 2.10 11.23 -5.12
N ARG A 81 2.21 12.14 -6.09
CA ARG A 81 1.94 11.87 -7.50
C ARG A 81 2.94 12.58 -8.40
N PRO A 82 4.19 12.11 -8.48
CA PRO A 82 5.13 12.70 -9.40
C PRO A 82 4.60 12.49 -10.82
N MET A 83 4.57 13.56 -11.62
CA MET A 83 3.96 13.59 -12.96
C MET A 83 4.43 12.42 -13.83
N ARG A 84 5.72 12.06 -13.73
CA ARG A 84 6.33 10.90 -14.39
C ARG A 84 5.65 9.58 -14.05
N LYS A 85 5.35 9.30 -12.78
CA LYS A 85 4.68 8.04 -12.37
C LYS A 85 3.22 8.01 -12.77
N VAL A 86 2.55 9.17 -12.81
CA VAL A 86 1.17 9.27 -13.34
C VAL A 86 1.16 8.97 -14.84
N ALA A 87 2.09 9.54 -15.60
CA ALA A 87 2.24 9.27 -17.03
C ALA A 87 2.58 7.80 -17.31
N GLU A 88 3.55 7.23 -16.58
CA GLU A 88 3.93 5.82 -16.67
C GLU A 88 2.73 4.89 -16.35
N ALA A 89 1.93 5.23 -15.34
CA ALA A 89 0.73 4.47 -14.99
C ALA A 89 -0.36 4.56 -16.07
N LYS A 90 -0.57 5.74 -16.68
CA LYS A 90 -1.48 5.92 -17.82
C LYS A 90 -1.01 5.12 -19.03
N ALA A 91 0.28 5.20 -19.38
CA ALA A 91 0.88 4.46 -20.48
C ALA A 91 0.75 2.93 -20.28
N ARG A 92 1.01 2.42 -19.07
CA ARG A 92 0.80 1.00 -18.75
C ARG A 92 -0.66 0.56 -18.90
N LYS A 93 -1.61 1.40 -18.48
CA LYS A 93 -3.05 1.12 -18.66
C LYS A 93 -3.43 1.12 -20.14
N ALA A 94 -2.94 2.07 -20.92
CA ALA A 94 -3.15 2.15 -22.37
C ALA A 94 -2.55 0.92 -23.09
N LYS A 95 -1.31 0.54 -22.77
CA LYS A 95 -0.64 -0.65 -23.32
C LYS A 95 -1.44 -1.93 -23.04
N ARG A 96 -1.84 -2.16 -21.79
CA ARG A 96 -2.66 -3.32 -21.41
C ARG A 96 -4.02 -3.36 -22.13
N LEU A 97 -4.63 -2.20 -22.37
CA LEU A 97 -5.87 -2.12 -23.14
C LEU A 97 -5.62 -2.43 -24.63
N GLY A 98 -4.56 -1.87 -25.20
CA GLY A 98 -4.13 -2.16 -26.57
C GLY A 98 -3.87 -3.65 -26.81
N GLU A 99 -3.12 -4.30 -25.92
CA GLU A 99 -2.85 -5.74 -25.96
C GLU A 99 -4.12 -6.58 -25.87
N ARG A 100 -5.09 -6.19 -25.04
CA ARG A 100 -6.38 -6.89 -24.95
C ARG A 100 -7.21 -6.73 -26.21
N LEU A 101 -7.19 -5.55 -26.81
CA LEU A 101 -7.91 -5.27 -28.06
C LEU A 101 -7.25 -5.96 -29.25
N SER A 102 -5.91 -6.06 -29.31
CA SER A 102 -5.22 -6.80 -30.36
C SER A 102 -5.50 -8.30 -30.28
N GLN A 103 -5.48 -8.89 -29.08
CA GLN A 103 -5.90 -10.27 -28.86
C GLN A 103 -7.37 -10.50 -29.23
N ALA A 104 -8.23 -9.52 -28.95
CA ALA A 104 -9.63 -9.59 -29.33
C ALA A 104 -9.81 -9.53 -30.86
N ARG A 105 -9.05 -8.68 -31.55
CA ARG A 105 -9.04 -8.64 -33.02
C ARG A 105 -8.63 -9.98 -33.62
N GLN A 106 -7.51 -10.55 -33.17
CA GLN A 106 -7.03 -11.86 -33.66
C GLN A 106 -8.05 -12.98 -33.46
N LYS A 107 -8.72 -13.03 -32.30
CA LYS A 107 -9.78 -14.00 -32.04
C LYS A 107 -11.04 -13.75 -32.85
N ALA A 108 -11.41 -12.48 -33.06
CA ALA A 108 -12.55 -12.14 -33.91
C ALA A 108 -12.30 -12.53 -35.38
N GLU A 109 -11.07 -12.34 -35.88
CA GLU A 109 -10.65 -12.81 -37.21
C GLU A 109 -10.70 -14.34 -37.32
N ALA A 110 -10.30 -15.07 -36.27
CA ALA A 110 -10.40 -16.53 -36.23
C ALA A 110 -11.86 -17.01 -36.26
N ILE A 111 -12.77 -16.38 -35.51
CA ILE A 111 -14.21 -16.70 -35.50
C ILE A 111 -14.88 -16.33 -36.83
N ALA A 112 -14.42 -15.26 -37.50
CA ALA A 112 -14.91 -14.91 -38.82
C ALA A 112 -14.51 -15.96 -39.87
N LYS A 113 -13.32 -16.55 -39.74
CA LYS A 113 -12.78 -17.57 -40.65
C LYS A 113 -13.25 -19.00 -40.35
N SER A 114 -13.75 -19.28 -39.14
CA SER A 114 -14.26 -20.61 -38.81
C SER A 114 -15.52 -20.92 -39.62
N GLU A 115 -15.59 -22.10 -40.22
CA GLU A 115 -16.75 -22.54 -41.01
C GLU A 115 -17.96 -22.89 -40.13
N ASP A 116 -17.73 -23.19 -38.85
CA ASP A 116 -18.78 -23.54 -37.90
C ASP A 116 -19.65 -22.34 -37.49
N GLY A 117 -20.97 -22.45 -37.72
CA GLY A 117 -22.00 -21.55 -37.20
C GLY A 117 -22.63 -20.58 -38.21
N SER A 118 -23.84 -20.09 -37.90
CA SER A 118 -24.53 -19.09 -38.73
C SER A 118 -23.91 -17.69 -38.58
N ALA A 119 -23.99 -16.87 -39.63
CA ALA A 119 -23.41 -15.51 -39.64
C ALA A 119 -23.85 -14.66 -38.43
N GLY A 120 -25.13 -14.76 -38.02
CA GLY A 120 -25.66 -14.05 -36.86
C GLY A 120 -25.10 -14.53 -35.51
N ALA A 121 -24.73 -15.81 -35.39
CA ALA A 121 -24.08 -16.34 -34.19
C ALA A 121 -22.63 -15.83 -34.06
N LYS A 122 -21.88 -15.79 -35.18
CA LYS A 122 -20.52 -15.25 -35.25
C LYS A 122 -20.46 -13.78 -34.84
N VAL A 123 -21.39 -12.95 -35.32
CA VAL A 123 -21.49 -11.52 -34.93
C VAL A 123 -21.72 -11.36 -33.43
N LYS A 124 -22.67 -12.12 -32.86
CA LYS A 124 -22.95 -12.09 -31.41
C LYS A 124 -21.76 -12.53 -30.57
N GLU A 125 -20.94 -13.45 -31.07
CA GLU A 125 -19.73 -13.91 -30.40
C GLU A 125 -18.61 -12.87 -30.45
N ILE A 126 -18.37 -12.26 -31.61
CA ILE A 126 -17.43 -11.15 -31.81
C ILE A 126 -17.80 -9.98 -30.90
N GLU A 127 -19.09 -9.63 -30.80
CA GLU A 127 -19.56 -8.60 -29.89
C GLU A 127 -19.25 -8.91 -28.42
N LYS A 128 -19.45 -10.16 -27.98
CA LYS A 128 -19.13 -10.58 -26.60
C LYS A 128 -17.64 -10.43 -26.34
N LEU A 129 -16.80 -10.80 -27.31
CA LEU A 129 -15.35 -10.72 -27.23
C LEU A 129 -14.86 -9.27 -27.03
N TYR A 130 -15.39 -8.32 -27.81
CA TYR A 130 -15.08 -6.89 -27.65
C TYR A 130 -15.66 -6.27 -26.37
N LYS A 131 -16.85 -6.71 -25.92
CA LYS A 131 -17.44 -6.31 -24.62
C LYS A 131 -16.52 -6.70 -23.45
N VAL A 132 -15.91 -7.89 -23.51
CA VAL A 132 -14.93 -8.36 -22.52
C VAL A 132 -13.61 -7.59 -22.63
N ALA A 133 -13.09 -7.38 -23.84
CA ALA A 133 -11.80 -6.70 -24.06
C ALA A 133 -11.81 -5.22 -23.61
N ARG A 134 -12.93 -4.51 -23.81
CA ARG A 134 -13.14 -3.13 -23.31
C ARG A 134 -13.38 -3.04 -21.81
N GLY A 135 -13.41 -4.16 -21.08
CA GLY A 135 -13.63 -4.18 -19.63
C GLY A 135 -15.07 -3.85 -19.21
N ARG A 136 -16.02 -3.81 -20.15
CA ARG A 136 -17.47 -3.66 -19.88
C ARG A 136 -18.15 -4.99 -19.57
N GLY A 137 -17.45 -6.12 -19.74
CA GLY A 137 -17.92 -7.41 -19.25
C GLY A 137 -17.95 -7.41 -17.72
N ARG A 138 -19.15 -7.64 -17.15
CA ARG A 138 -19.44 -7.80 -15.71
C ARG A 138 -18.17 -8.04 -14.92
N GLY A 139 -17.71 -7.02 -14.19
CA GLY A 139 -16.47 -7.08 -13.43
C GLY A 139 -16.43 -8.39 -12.65
N LYS A 140 -15.37 -9.19 -12.85
CA LYS A 140 -15.18 -10.43 -12.10
C LYS A 140 -15.39 -10.08 -10.63
N LYS A 141 -16.53 -10.47 -10.05
CA LYS A 141 -16.76 -10.38 -8.61
C LYS A 141 -15.52 -11.03 -8.00
N LYS A 142 -14.78 -10.28 -7.18
CA LYS A 142 -13.62 -10.85 -6.50
C LYS A 142 -14.11 -12.12 -5.82
N PRO A 143 -13.52 -13.30 -6.08
CA PRO A 143 -13.92 -14.50 -5.37
C PRO A 143 -13.80 -14.18 -3.89
N SER A 144 -14.87 -14.44 -3.14
CA SER A 144 -14.84 -14.22 -1.71
C SER A 144 -13.72 -15.05 -1.12
N ARG A 145 -13.10 -14.60 -0.02
CA ARG A 145 -12.01 -15.34 0.66
C ARG A 145 -12.43 -16.77 1.04
N SER A 146 -13.75 -17.05 1.11
CA SER A 146 -14.30 -18.39 1.27
C SER A 146 -14.25 -19.29 0.03
N ASP A 147 -14.32 -18.74 -1.18
CA ASP A 147 -14.27 -19.55 -2.42
C ASP A 147 -12.84 -20.00 -2.75
N GLN A 148 -11.84 -19.20 -2.39
CA GLN A 148 -10.43 -19.60 -2.49
C GLN A 148 -10.04 -20.71 -1.51
N TYR A 149 -10.71 -20.79 -0.35
CA TYR A 149 -10.42 -21.82 0.67
C TYR A 149 -11.13 -23.15 0.41
N LYS A 150 -12.22 -23.17 -0.37
CA LYS A 150 -12.96 -24.39 -0.72
C LYS A 150 -12.29 -25.22 -1.82
N LYS A 151 -11.31 -24.68 -2.55
CA LYS A 151 -10.67 -25.31 -3.71
C LYS A 151 -9.22 -25.79 -3.49
N LYS A 152 -8.74 -25.90 -2.25
CA LYS A 152 -7.43 -26.50 -1.98
C LYS A 152 -7.59 -27.93 -1.45
N GLY A 153 -7.64 -28.87 -2.38
CA GLY A 153 -7.42 -30.30 -2.11
C GLY A 153 -8.60 -31.22 -2.45
N PRO A 154 -8.32 -32.51 -2.71
CA PRO A 154 -9.36 -33.54 -2.82
C PRO A 154 -10.27 -33.54 -1.59
N PRO A 155 -11.55 -33.91 -1.72
CA PRO A 155 -12.43 -34.09 -0.57
C PRO A 155 -11.79 -35.03 0.45
N LEU A 156 -11.71 -34.61 1.71
CA LEU A 156 -11.23 -35.47 2.78
C LEU A 156 -12.20 -36.63 2.99
N ASP A 157 -11.71 -37.86 2.93
CA ASP A 157 -12.44 -39.08 3.26
C ASP A 157 -12.89 -39.10 4.74
N ALA A 158 -13.91 -39.90 5.06
CA ALA A 158 -14.56 -39.96 6.37
C ALA A 158 -13.58 -40.25 7.51
N ARG A 159 -12.59 -41.13 7.30
CA ARG A 159 -11.52 -41.42 8.27
C ARG A 159 -10.68 -40.17 8.54
N MET A 160 -10.17 -39.52 7.49
CA MET A 160 -9.41 -38.27 7.62
C MET A 160 -10.19 -37.12 8.28
N ARG A 161 -11.51 -37.05 8.08
CA ARG A 161 -12.36 -36.06 8.78
C ARG A 161 -12.50 -36.38 10.27
N LYS A 162 -12.49 -37.65 10.65
CA LYS A 162 -12.54 -38.09 12.06
C LYS A 162 -11.22 -37.80 12.75
N ASP A 163 -10.10 -38.10 12.09
CA ASP A 163 -8.76 -37.83 12.62
C ASP A 163 -8.54 -36.34 12.82
N LYS A 164 -8.91 -35.50 11.83
CA LYS A 164 -8.85 -34.03 11.99
C LYS A 164 -9.72 -33.50 13.13
N ARG A 165 -10.90 -34.08 13.38
CA ARG A 165 -11.72 -33.71 14.55
C ARG A 165 -11.06 -34.13 15.86
N GLY A 166 -10.38 -35.28 15.88
CA GLY A 166 -9.60 -35.76 17.03
C GLY A 166 -8.43 -34.83 17.34
N THR A 167 -7.62 -34.50 16.32
CA THR A 167 -6.49 -33.56 16.47
C THR A 167 -6.98 -32.18 16.89
N ASP A 168 -8.09 -31.69 16.32
CA ASP A 168 -8.68 -30.40 16.69
C ASP A 168 -9.18 -30.36 18.15
N ARG A 169 -9.77 -31.47 18.65
CA ARG A 169 -10.19 -31.59 20.05
C ARG A 169 -8.99 -31.67 20.99
N ALA A 170 -7.95 -32.39 20.60
CA ALA A 170 -6.71 -32.48 21.37
C ALA A 170 -5.98 -31.13 21.45
N ALA A 171 -5.90 -30.39 20.34
CA ALA A 171 -5.33 -29.05 20.30
C ALA A 171 -6.15 -28.06 21.15
N ALA A 172 -7.49 -28.14 21.11
CA ALA A 172 -8.36 -27.35 21.98
C ALA A 172 -8.15 -27.65 23.48
N ARG A 173 -7.93 -28.92 23.84
CA ARG A 173 -7.59 -29.34 25.22
C ARG A 173 -6.20 -28.85 25.64
N ARG A 174 -5.26 -28.73 24.70
CA ARG A 174 -3.90 -28.19 24.94
C ARG A 174 -3.84 -26.66 24.99
N GLY A 175 -4.98 -25.96 24.85
CA GLY A 175 -5.03 -24.50 24.93
C GLY A 175 -4.52 -23.76 23.68
N GLU A 176 -4.19 -24.47 22.60
CA GLU A 176 -3.86 -23.83 21.32
C GLU A 176 -5.12 -23.22 20.71
N LYS A 177 -5.23 -21.88 20.81
CA LYS A 177 -6.33 -21.13 20.22
C LYS A 177 -6.33 -21.32 18.70
N LYS A 178 -7.40 -21.91 18.15
CA LYS A 178 -7.70 -21.81 16.72
C LYS A 178 -7.80 -20.32 16.35
N PRO A 179 -7.25 -19.88 15.19
CA PRO A 179 -7.43 -18.51 14.74
C PRO A 179 -8.93 -18.23 14.56
N SER A 180 -9.43 -17.30 15.38
CA SER A 180 -10.79 -16.78 15.35
C SER A 180 -11.16 -16.39 13.92
N ARG A 181 -12.08 -17.16 13.29
CA ARG A 181 -12.83 -16.68 12.13
C ARG A 181 -14.02 -15.91 12.69
N GLY A 182 -13.85 -14.59 12.77
CA GLY A 182 -14.92 -13.66 13.11
C GLY A 182 -16.16 -13.89 12.24
N GLY A 183 -17.29 -14.05 12.90
CA GLY A 183 -18.59 -14.31 12.29
C GLY A 183 -19.70 -14.17 13.30
N SER A 184 -19.89 -12.97 13.84
CA SER A 184 -21.15 -12.59 14.50
C SER A 184 -22.28 -12.71 13.47
N ARG A 185 -23.15 -13.70 13.65
CA ARG A 185 -24.49 -13.69 13.05
C ARG A 185 -25.47 -13.61 14.20
N GLY A 186 -26.02 -12.40 14.37
CA GLY A 186 -27.09 -12.12 15.31
C GLY A 186 -28.25 -13.08 15.11
N GLY A 187 -28.63 -13.75 16.20
CA GLY A 187 -29.85 -14.53 16.28
C GLY A 187 -31.04 -13.58 16.23
N LYS A 188 -31.90 -13.77 15.22
CA LYS A 188 -33.25 -13.21 15.17
C LYS A 188 -34.03 -13.93 16.28
N ARG A 189 -34.34 -13.22 17.37
CA ARG A 189 -35.30 -13.71 18.36
C ARG A 189 -36.70 -13.51 17.78
N ARG A 190 -37.51 -14.56 17.93
CA ARG A 190 -38.97 -14.55 17.77
C ARG A 190 -39.59 -13.53 18.71
#